data_AF-A0AAV2Q2Q1-F1
#
_entry.id   AF-A0AAV2Q2Q1-F1
#
_cell.length_a   1.000
_cell.length_b   1.000
_cell.length_c   1.000
_cell.angle_alpha   90.00
_cell.angle_beta   90.00
_cell.angle_gamma   90.00
#
_symmetry.space_group_name_H-M   'P 1'
#
loop_
_entity.id
_entity.type
_entity.pdbx_description
1 polymer ?
#
loop_
_entity_poly.entity_id
_entity_poly.type
_entity_poly.pdbx_seq_one_letter_code
_entity_poly.pdbx_strand_id
1 'polypeptide(L)'
;FKMDGLENISSMICMLDFLASLDLQDAFLTIAMHPSCYKYLCFDFEGVRYCFIALVFGLSYAPRIFTKMLKVPLSSLRLNGIKCSAWIDDILLVGSSLLSCTSTVSYIISFLEFLGFIIKPSKSHLTPSQSIRHVGFIWDTVRFTVSVPPEKVEAHKVLCSSAISRPISLRFLAKIIGTIDSFKFGCPIAPLHYRSLQLDLVKHLSPTPDWNSLLVLSPSAYSDLFWWLEC
;
A
#
# COMPACT_ATOMS: atom_id res chain seq x y z
N PHE A 1 -9.11 14.02 -8.56
CA PHE A 1 -9.16 12.55 -8.65
C PHE A 1 -9.09 12.02 -7.23
N LYS A 2 -10.02 11.14 -6.83
CA LYS A 2 -10.09 10.60 -5.47
C LYS A 2 -10.00 9.08 -5.59
N MET A 3 -8.93 8.51 -5.04
CA MET A 3 -8.76 7.06 -4.86
C MET A 3 -9.45 6.67 -3.55
N ASP A 4 -9.87 5.41 -3.42
CA ASP A 4 -10.35 4.91 -2.14
C ASP A 4 -9.17 4.88 -1.16
N GLY A 5 -9.32 5.55 -0.02
CA GLY A 5 -8.31 5.57 1.03
C GLY A 5 -8.49 4.43 2.03
N LEU A 6 -7.52 4.26 2.92
CA LEU A 6 -7.63 3.36 4.08
C LEU A 6 -8.84 3.73 4.97
N GLU A 7 -9.18 5.01 5.04
CA GLU A 7 -10.38 5.54 5.72
C GLU A 7 -11.68 5.01 5.10
N ASN A 8 -11.75 4.93 3.76
CA ASN A 8 -12.90 4.39 3.06
C ASN A 8 -13.08 2.90 3.36
N ILE A 9 -11.98 2.15 3.34
CA ILE A 9 -11.97 0.73 3.71
C ILE A 9 -12.47 0.55 5.14
N SER A 10 -11.92 1.32 6.10
CA SER A 10 -12.32 1.24 7.51
C SER A 10 -13.80 1.55 7.73
N SER A 11 -14.35 2.56 7.04
CA SER A 11 -15.76 2.92 7.17
C SER A 11 -16.75 1.86 6.62
N MET A 12 -16.28 0.95 5.77
CA MET A 12 -17.10 -0.07 5.13
C MET A 12 -17.22 -1.36 5.95
N ILE A 13 -16.22 -1.63 6.78
CA ILE A 13 -16.08 -2.85 7.58
C ILE A 13 -16.84 -2.70 8.90
N CYS A 14 -17.62 -3.72 9.25
CA CYS A 14 -18.26 -3.87 10.54
C CYS A 14 -17.60 -4.98 11.37
N MET A 15 -17.81 -4.94 12.69
CA MET A 15 -17.36 -5.99 13.59
C MET A 15 -17.96 -7.34 13.15
N LEU A 16 -17.14 -8.39 13.20
CA LEU A 16 -17.44 -9.76 12.75
C LEU A 16 -17.65 -9.96 11.23
N ASP A 17 -17.49 -8.93 10.40
CA ASP A 17 -17.55 -9.12 8.94
C ASP A 17 -16.48 -10.10 8.44
N PHE A 18 -16.79 -10.83 7.38
CA PHE A 18 -15.84 -11.67 6.64
C PHE A 18 -15.25 -10.86 5.48
N LEU A 19 -13.93 -10.91 5.38
CA LEU A 19 -13.14 -10.17 4.40
C LEU A 19 -12.52 -11.13 3.39
N ALA A 20 -12.42 -10.69 2.15
CA ALA A 20 -11.64 -11.36 1.11
C ALA A 20 -10.88 -10.32 0.29
N SER A 21 -9.70 -10.67 -0.21
CA SER A 21 -8.89 -9.79 -1.06
C SER A 21 -8.58 -10.42 -2.41
N LEU A 22 -8.62 -9.60 -3.44
CA LEU A 22 -8.28 -9.98 -4.81
C LEU A 22 -7.13 -9.08 -5.28
N ASP A 23 -6.10 -9.70 -5.83
CA ASP A 23 -4.97 -9.05 -6.49
C ASP A 23 -5.15 -9.22 -8.00
N LEU A 24 -5.09 -8.12 -8.75
CA LEU A 24 -5.18 -8.15 -10.20
C LEU A 24 -3.80 -8.40 -10.81
N GLN A 25 -3.66 -9.48 -11.59
CA GLN A 25 -2.44 -9.78 -12.30
C GLN A 25 -2.19 -8.76 -13.43
N ASP A 26 -0.98 -8.20 -13.46
CA ASP A 26 -0.49 -7.35 -14.55
C ASP A 26 -1.49 -6.24 -14.94
N ALA A 27 -2.15 -5.68 -13.93
CA ALA A 27 -3.37 -4.90 -14.10
C ALA A 27 -3.21 -3.69 -15.02
N PHE A 28 -2.04 -3.04 -15.01
CA PHE A 28 -1.75 -1.94 -15.93
C PHE A 28 -1.63 -2.43 -17.39
N LEU A 29 -1.02 -3.59 -17.61
CA LEU A 29 -0.77 -4.12 -18.96
C LEU A 29 -2.05 -4.54 -19.70
N THR A 30 -3.18 -4.65 -19.00
CA THR A 30 -4.49 -4.91 -19.64
C THR A 30 -5.06 -3.67 -20.33
N ILE A 31 -4.53 -2.47 -20.03
CA ILE A 31 -5.00 -1.21 -20.63
C ILE A 31 -4.10 -0.84 -21.81
N ALA A 32 -4.65 -0.90 -23.03
CA ALA A 32 -3.94 -0.45 -24.23
C ALA A 32 -3.66 1.06 -24.19
N MET A 33 -2.45 1.45 -24.60
CA MET A 33 -2.08 2.85 -24.81
C MET A 33 -2.46 3.28 -26.23
N HIS A 34 -2.88 4.54 -26.36
CA HIS A 34 -3.18 5.10 -27.67
C HIS A 34 -1.89 5.18 -28.52
N PRO A 35 -1.91 4.82 -29.82
CA PRO A 35 -0.71 4.78 -30.66
C PRO A 35 0.11 6.07 -30.71
N SER A 36 -0.53 7.23 -30.54
CA SER A 36 0.19 8.52 -30.48
C SER A 36 1.15 8.64 -29.30
N CYS A 37 0.97 7.82 -28.26
CA CYS A 37 1.77 7.81 -27.05
C CYS A 37 3.01 6.91 -27.15
N TYR A 38 3.04 5.96 -28.10
CA TYR A 38 4.09 4.93 -28.22
C TYR A 38 5.49 5.53 -28.28
N LYS A 39 5.65 6.63 -29.03
CA LYS A 39 6.94 7.34 -29.14
C LYS A 39 7.53 7.84 -27.81
N TYR A 40 6.72 7.97 -26.76
CA TYR A 40 7.17 8.38 -25.41
C TYR A 40 7.45 7.18 -24.48
N LEU A 41 7.14 5.97 -24.93
CA LEU A 41 7.24 4.73 -24.17
C LEU A 41 8.32 3.78 -24.74
N CYS A 42 9.19 4.31 -25.60
CA CYS A 42 10.29 3.55 -26.19
C CYS A 42 11.50 3.52 -25.25
N PHE A 43 12.21 2.40 -25.22
CA PHE A 43 13.48 2.25 -24.53
C PHE A 43 14.39 1.30 -25.32
N ASP A 44 15.71 1.47 -25.17
CA ASP A 44 16.70 0.62 -25.81
C ASP A 44 17.26 -0.38 -24.77
N PHE A 45 17.29 -1.66 -25.13
CA PHE A 45 17.83 -2.74 -24.31
C PHE A 45 18.66 -3.67 -25.21
N GLU A 46 19.93 -3.87 -24.86
CA GLU A 46 20.88 -4.71 -25.62
C GLU A 46 20.95 -4.37 -27.12
N GLY A 47 20.84 -3.08 -27.46
CA GLY A 47 20.86 -2.60 -28.85
C GLY A 47 19.55 -2.78 -29.62
N VAL A 48 18.50 -3.32 -28.99
CA VAL A 48 17.17 -3.44 -29.57
C VAL A 48 16.23 -2.40 -28.96
N ARG A 49 15.47 -1.70 -29.81
CA ARG A 49 14.46 -0.74 -29.38
C ARG A 49 13.13 -1.43 -29.13
N TYR A 50 12.64 -1.33 -27.90
CA TYR A 50 11.32 -1.79 -27.50
C TYR A 50 10.39 -0.60 -27.31
N CYS A 51 9.09 -0.85 -27.43
CA CYS A 51 8.06 0.13 -27.16
C CYS A 51 6.91 -0.53 -26.42
N PHE A 52 6.49 0.06 -25.30
CA PHE A 52 5.28 -0.40 -24.64
C PHE A 52 4.03 0.04 -25.41
N ILE A 53 3.14 -0.91 -25.64
CA ILE A 53 1.83 -0.69 -26.30
C ILE A 53 0.66 -0.66 -25.29
N ALA A 54 0.95 -0.99 -24.04
CA ALA A 54 0.02 -0.99 -22.92
C ALA A 54 0.50 -0.04 -21.82
N LEU A 55 -0.37 0.26 -20.87
CA LEU A 55 -0.06 1.12 -19.75
C LEU A 55 0.96 0.41 -18.85
N VAL A 56 2.03 1.11 -18.49
CA VAL A 56 3.13 0.51 -17.71
C VAL A 56 3.30 1.16 -16.35
N PHE A 57 3.87 0.38 -15.45
CA PHE A 57 4.34 0.87 -14.17
C PHE A 57 5.44 1.93 -14.38
N GLY A 58 5.51 2.91 -13.47
CA GLY A 58 6.46 4.02 -13.55
C GLY A 58 5.95 5.25 -14.31
N LEU A 59 4.86 5.16 -15.06
CA LEU A 59 4.19 6.35 -15.59
C LEU A 59 3.41 7.06 -14.47
N SER A 60 3.67 8.36 -14.30
CA SER A 60 2.99 9.19 -13.29
C SER A 60 1.46 9.16 -13.41
N TYR A 61 0.93 8.97 -14.62
CA TYR A 61 -0.51 8.91 -14.88
C TYR A 61 -1.11 7.51 -14.78
N ALA A 62 -0.31 6.44 -14.75
CA ALA A 62 -0.83 5.08 -14.78
C ALA A 62 -1.80 4.76 -13.63
N PRO A 63 -1.49 5.07 -12.36
CA PRO A 63 -2.44 4.83 -11.26
C PRO A 63 -3.78 5.54 -11.48
N ARG A 64 -3.74 6.79 -11.97
CA ARG A 64 -4.96 7.57 -12.23
C ARG A 64 -5.82 6.95 -13.33
N ILE A 65 -5.21 6.53 -14.44
CA ILE A 65 -5.92 5.91 -15.56
C ILE A 65 -6.55 4.60 -15.09
N PHE A 66 -5.76 3.76 -14.42
CA PHE A 66 -6.21 2.45 -13.95
C PHE A 66 -7.37 2.56 -12.95
N THR A 67 -7.24 3.39 -11.92
CA THR A 67 -8.33 3.60 -10.96
C THR A 67 -9.58 4.18 -11.60
N LYS A 68 -9.46 5.05 -12.62
CA LYS A 68 -10.63 5.58 -13.33
C LYS A 68 -11.37 4.48 -14.09
N MET A 69 -10.63 3.55 -14.70
CA MET A 69 -11.19 2.38 -15.37
C MET A 69 -11.86 1.43 -14.37
N LEU A 70 -11.14 1.05 -13.31
CA LEU A 70 -11.64 0.11 -12.29
C LEU A 70 -12.84 0.66 -11.51
N LYS A 71 -12.97 1.99 -11.39
CA LYS A 71 -14.12 2.61 -10.74
C LYS A 71 -15.45 2.24 -11.39
N VAL A 72 -15.51 2.02 -12.70
CA VAL A 72 -16.76 1.68 -13.41
C VAL A 72 -17.34 0.34 -12.95
N PRO A 73 -16.62 -0.80 -13.04
CA PRO A 73 -17.12 -2.08 -12.54
C PRO A 73 -17.39 -2.05 -11.03
N LEU A 74 -16.51 -1.45 -10.22
CA LEU A 74 -16.72 -1.36 -8.77
C LEU A 74 -17.98 -0.56 -8.41
N SER A 75 -18.28 0.50 -9.16
CA SER A 75 -19.52 1.27 -8.95
C SER A 75 -20.75 0.44 -9.28
N SER A 76 -20.71 -0.36 -10.34
CA SER A 76 -21.78 -1.31 -10.68
C SER A 76 -21.99 -2.34 -9.58
N LEU A 77 -20.92 -2.90 -9.01
CA LEU A 77 -21.00 -3.84 -7.89
C LEU A 77 -21.64 -3.19 -6.66
N ARG A 78 -21.19 -1.98 -6.28
CA ARG A 78 -21.73 -1.22 -5.14
C ARG A 78 -23.21 -0.89 -5.29
N LEU A 79 -23.67 -0.57 -6.51
CA LEU A 79 -25.10 -0.35 -6.79
C LEU A 79 -25.95 -1.60 -6.56
N ASN A 80 -25.36 -2.80 -6.68
CA ASN A 80 -25.99 -4.07 -6.36
C ASN A 80 -25.84 -4.47 -4.88
N GLY A 81 -25.45 -3.54 -4.00
CA GLY A 81 -25.33 -3.78 -2.56
C GLY A 81 -24.05 -4.48 -2.12
N ILE A 82 -23.11 -4.74 -3.03
CA ILE A 82 -21.82 -5.36 -2.71
C ILE A 82 -20.90 -4.33 -2.06
N LYS A 83 -20.41 -4.65 -0.86
CA LYS A 83 -19.38 -3.86 -0.18
C LYS A 83 -17.99 -4.22 -0.72
N CYS A 84 -17.44 -3.35 -1.56
CA CYS A 84 -16.08 -3.51 -2.08
C CYS A 84 -15.32 -2.19 -2.18
N SER A 85 -14.00 -2.25 -2.00
CA SER A 85 -13.06 -1.13 -2.14
C SER A 85 -11.87 -1.56 -3.00
N ALA A 86 -11.21 -0.63 -3.68
CA ALA A 86 -9.97 -0.94 -4.39
C ALA A 86 -8.90 0.13 -4.17
N TRP A 87 -7.74 -0.33 -3.73
CA TRP A 87 -6.51 0.46 -3.68
C TRP A 87 -5.65 0.08 -4.88
N ILE A 88 -5.72 0.89 -5.95
CA ILE A 88 -5.13 0.55 -7.26
C ILE A 88 -5.61 -0.83 -7.73
N ASP A 89 -4.78 -1.86 -7.62
CA ASP A 89 -4.96 -3.25 -8.03
C ASP A 89 -5.39 -4.18 -6.89
N ASP A 90 -5.26 -3.75 -5.64
CA ASP A 90 -5.70 -4.47 -4.44
C ASP A 90 -7.20 -4.22 -4.20
N ILE A 91 -8.04 -5.23 -4.45
CA ILE A 91 -9.48 -5.15 -4.21
C ILE A 91 -9.82 -5.84 -2.89
N LEU A 92 -10.59 -5.18 -2.03
CA LEU A 92 -11.16 -5.72 -0.81
C LEU A 92 -12.66 -5.92 -0.94
N LEU A 93 -13.14 -7.07 -0.48
CA LEU A 93 -14.55 -7.42 -0.37
C LEU A 93 -14.93 -7.61 1.09
N VAL A 94 -16.16 -7.25 1.42
CA VAL A 94 -16.73 -7.38 2.77
C VAL A 94 -18.09 -8.06 2.66
N GLY A 95 -18.30 -9.11 3.46
CA GLY A 95 -19.59 -9.79 3.59
C GLY A 95 -19.95 -10.01 5.05
N SER A 96 -21.23 -9.91 5.39
CA SER A 96 -21.72 -10.05 6.77
C SER A 96 -21.72 -11.49 7.30
N SER A 97 -21.53 -12.47 6.41
CA SER A 97 -21.40 -13.89 6.77
C SER A 97 -20.42 -14.58 5.82
N LEU A 98 -19.85 -15.71 6.28
CA LEU A 98 -18.95 -16.53 5.48
C LEU A 98 -19.60 -16.91 4.13
N LEU A 99 -20.85 -17.40 4.15
CA LEU A 99 -21.56 -17.82 2.95
C LEU A 99 -21.78 -16.67 1.96
N SER A 100 -22.21 -15.51 2.47
CA SER A 100 -22.43 -14.32 1.64
C SER A 100 -21.13 -13.80 1.03
N CYS A 101 -20.05 -13.76 1.82
CA CYS A 101 -18.74 -13.32 1.34
C CYS A 101 -18.19 -14.29 0.27
N THR A 102 -18.26 -15.61 0.49
CA THR A 102 -17.84 -16.62 -0.49
C THR A 102 -18.60 -16.49 -1.80
N SER A 103 -19.93 -16.33 -1.74
CA SER A 103 -20.75 -16.14 -2.94
C SER A 103 -20.39 -14.87 -3.69
N THR A 104 -20.11 -13.79 -2.95
CA THR A 104 -19.68 -12.49 -3.50
C THR A 104 -18.32 -12.59 -4.17
N VAL A 105 -17.36 -13.31 -3.57
CA VAL A 105 -16.04 -13.57 -4.17
C VAL A 105 -16.18 -14.25 -5.53
N SER A 106 -16.92 -15.37 -5.60
CA SER A 106 -17.11 -16.12 -6.84
C SER A 106 -17.77 -15.28 -7.94
N TYR A 107 -18.78 -14.49 -7.57
CA TYR A 107 -19.45 -13.57 -8.49
C TYR A 107 -18.49 -12.51 -9.03
N ILE A 108 -17.71 -11.87 -8.16
CA ILE A 108 -16.81 -10.77 -8.55
C ILE A 108 -15.65 -11.26 -9.40
N ILE A 109 -15.07 -12.43 -9.09
CA ILE A 109 -14.07 -13.06 -9.95
C ILE A 109 -14.63 -13.23 -11.36
N SER A 110 -15.79 -13.88 -11.49
CA SER A 110 -16.43 -14.12 -12.78
C SER A 110 -16.75 -12.81 -13.52
N PHE A 111 -17.20 -11.79 -12.79
CA PHE A 111 -17.51 -10.48 -13.35
C PHE A 111 -16.27 -9.72 -13.84
N LEU A 112 -15.19 -9.72 -13.06
CA LEU A 112 -13.94 -9.05 -13.44
C LEU A 112 -13.24 -9.78 -14.60
N GLU A 113 -13.25 -11.12 -14.60
CA GLU A 113 -12.72 -11.93 -15.70
C GLU A 113 -13.51 -11.72 -16.99
N PHE A 114 -14.84 -11.63 -16.90
CA PHE A 114 -15.68 -11.27 -18.04
C PHE A 114 -15.32 -9.91 -18.65
N LEU A 115 -14.88 -8.95 -17.81
CA LEU A 115 -14.41 -7.64 -18.25
C LEU A 115 -12.96 -7.63 -18.74
N GLY A 116 -12.29 -8.78 -18.76
CA GLY A 116 -10.91 -8.94 -19.24
C GLY A 116 -9.82 -8.69 -18.19
N PHE A 117 -10.18 -8.56 -16.90
CA PHE A 117 -9.19 -8.56 -15.84
C PHE A 117 -8.74 -9.99 -15.52
N ILE A 118 -7.50 -10.14 -15.07
CA ILE A 118 -6.95 -11.43 -14.66
C ILE A 118 -6.73 -11.37 -13.16
N ILE A 119 -7.34 -12.29 -12.41
CA ILE A 119 -7.10 -12.42 -10.97
C ILE A 119 -5.80 -13.18 -10.76
N LYS A 120 -5.02 -12.79 -9.74
CA LYS A 120 -3.80 -13.50 -9.31
C LYS A 120 -4.08 -14.30 -8.04
N PRO A 121 -4.45 -15.60 -8.12
CA PRO A 121 -4.87 -16.35 -6.95
C PRO A 121 -3.78 -16.47 -5.88
N SER A 122 -2.51 -16.56 -6.30
CA SER A 122 -1.36 -16.70 -5.40
C SER A 122 -1.08 -15.48 -4.53
N LYS A 123 -1.59 -14.30 -4.91
CA LYS A 123 -1.52 -13.07 -4.10
C LYS A 123 -2.86 -12.67 -3.49
N SER A 124 -3.93 -13.36 -3.85
CA SER A 124 -5.28 -13.09 -3.38
C SER A 124 -5.59 -13.90 -2.11
N HIS A 125 -6.50 -13.38 -1.29
CA HIS A 125 -7.10 -14.10 -0.17
C HIS A 125 -8.57 -14.38 -0.49
N LEU A 126 -8.81 -15.42 -1.29
CA LEU A 126 -10.13 -15.72 -1.88
C LEU A 126 -11.07 -16.43 -0.90
N THR A 127 -10.53 -17.17 0.07
CA THR A 127 -11.33 -17.76 1.14
C THR A 127 -11.65 -16.68 2.17
N PRO A 128 -12.93 -16.38 2.45
CA PRO A 128 -13.23 -15.31 3.40
C PRO A 128 -12.71 -15.60 4.80
N SER A 129 -12.14 -14.56 5.43
CA SER A 129 -11.55 -14.61 6.76
C SER A 129 -11.91 -13.35 7.54
N GLN A 130 -12.00 -13.46 8.86
CA GLN A 130 -12.20 -12.32 9.75
C GLN A 130 -10.88 -11.62 10.13
N SER A 131 -9.75 -12.13 9.63
CA SER A 131 -8.44 -11.51 9.76
C SER A 131 -7.67 -11.67 8.45
N ILE A 132 -7.34 -10.55 7.79
CA ILE A 132 -6.60 -10.56 6.52
C ILE A 132 -5.54 -9.46 6.47
N ARG A 133 -4.53 -9.66 5.63
CA ARG A 133 -3.61 -8.58 5.23
C ARG A 133 -4.14 -7.89 3.99
N HIS A 134 -4.24 -6.56 4.03
CA HIS A 134 -4.65 -5.74 2.89
C HIS A 134 -4.05 -4.33 2.97
N VAL A 135 -3.50 -3.83 1.87
CA VAL A 135 -2.82 -2.52 1.74
C VAL A 135 -1.79 -2.28 2.85
N GLY A 136 -1.04 -3.34 3.17
CA GLY A 136 0.07 -3.29 4.12
C GLY A 136 -0.30 -3.36 5.61
N PHE A 137 -1.58 -3.52 5.96
CA PHE A 137 -2.09 -3.67 7.33
C PHE A 137 -2.82 -5.00 7.55
N ILE A 138 -2.94 -5.41 8.81
CA ILE A 138 -3.81 -6.51 9.23
C ILE A 138 -5.15 -5.91 9.66
N TRP A 139 -6.23 -6.39 9.05
CA TRP A 139 -7.60 -6.03 9.35
C TRP A 139 -8.25 -7.19 10.10
N ASP A 140 -8.50 -7.01 11.40
CA ASP A 140 -9.11 -8.02 12.26
C ASP A 140 -10.51 -7.56 12.67
N THR A 141 -11.55 -8.20 12.15
CA THR A 141 -12.95 -7.84 12.39
C THR A 141 -13.50 -8.45 13.69
N VAL A 142 -12.82 -9.45 14.28
CA VAL A 142 -13.20 -10.03 15.58
C VAL A 142 -12.79 -9.10 16.71
N ARG A 143 -11.52 -8.69 16.70
CA ARG A 143 -10.98 -7.69 17.63
C ARG A 143 -11.39 -6.27 17.26
N PHE A 144 -11.86 -6.08 16.03
CA PHE A 144 -12.23 -4.80 15.43
C PHE A 144 -11.06 -3.79 15.46
N THR A 145 -9.90 -4.27 15.03
CA THR A 145 -8.64 -3.50 15.04
C THR A 145 -7.99 -3.51 13.66
N VAL A 146 -7.27 -2.42 13.34
CA VAL A 146 -6.29 -2.39 12.27
C VAL A 146 -4.91 -2.27 12.88
N SER A 147 -3.99 -3.17 12.50
CA SER A 147 -2.64 -3.19 13.06
C SER A 147 -1.56 -3.31 11.98
N VAL A 148 -0.36 -2.86 12.34
CA VAL A 148 0.83 -3.07 11.53
C VAL A 148 1.24 -4.54 11.65
N PRO A 149 1.61 -5.21 10.54
CA PRO A 149 2.10 -6.57 10.62
C PRO A 149 3.32 -6.74 11.55
N PRO A 150 3.36 -7.78 12.40
CA PRO A 150 4.43 -7.97 13.38
C PRO A 150 5.83 -7.98 12.74
N GLU A 151 5.99 -8.62 11.58
CA GLU A 151 7.32 -8.68 10.95
C GLU A 151 7.80 -7.32 10.43
N LYS A 152 6.89 -6.38 10.14
CA LYS A 152 7.27 -5.00 9.83
C LYS A 152 7.71 -4.24 11.08
N VAL A 153 7.04 -4.45 12.20
CA VAL A 153 7.40 -3.87 13.51
C VAL A 153 8.80 -4.34 13.90
N GLU A 154 9.07 -5.64 13.80
CA GLU A 154 10.36 -6.22 14.18
C GLU A 154 11.48 -5.76 13.24
N ALA A 155 11.22 -5.67 11.94
CA ALA A 155 12.17 -5.07 10.99
C ALA A 155 12.46 -3.60 11.32
N HIS A 156 11.45 -2.85 11.78
CA HIS A 156 11.63 -1.47 12.20
C HIS A 156 12.46 -1.36 13.49
N LYS A 157 12.20 -2.21 14.49
CA LYS A 157 13.01 -2.30 15.72
C LYS A 157 14.49 -2.52 15.39
N VAL A 158 14.80 -3.42 14.48
CA VAL A 158 16.19 -3.67 14.01
C VAL A 158 16.82 -2.41 13.39
N LEU A 159 16.05 -1.63 12.61
CA LEU A 159 16.53 -0.36 12.06
C LEU A 159 16.83 0.66 13.17
N CYS A 160 15.95 0.78 14.17
CA CYS A 160 16.14 1.66 15.31
C CYS A 160 17.35 1.28 16.16
N SER A 161 17.53 -0.01 16.48
CA SER A 161 18.71 -0.49 17.22
C SER A 161 20.01 -0.17 16.48
N SER A 162 20.01 -0.30 15.15
CA SER A 162 21.15 0.00 14.30
C SER A 162 21.49 1.50 14.21
N ALA A 163 20.53 2.37 14.55
CA ALA A 163 20.71 3.82 14.59
C ALA A 163 21.27 4.33 15.92
N ILE A 164 21.09 3.58 17.00
CA ILE A 164 21.53 3.98 18.34
C ILE A 164 23.04 3.79 18.52
N SER A 165 23.62 2.79 17.86
CA SER A 165 25.00 2.36 18.10
C SER A 165 26.09 3.18 17.38
N ARG A 166 25.71 4.07 16.45
CA ARG A 166 26.67 4.77 15.58
C ARG A 166 26.07 6.01 14.92
N PRO A 167 26.89 6.95 14.41
CA PRO A 167 26.44 7.94 13.46
C PRO A 167 25.77 7.27 12.25
N ILE A 168 24.68 7.86 11.78
CA ILE A 168 23.89 7.33 10.65
C ILE A 168 23.90 8.31 9.49
N SER A 169 23.68 7.81 8.28
CA SER A 169 23.53 8.69 7.12
C SER A 169 22.14 9.35 7.09
N LEU A 170 22.03 10.50 6.42
CA LEU A 170 20.74 11.14 6.14
C LEU A 170 19.75 10.19 5.45
N ARG A 171 20.24 9.37 4.51
CA ARG A 171 19.45 8.35 3.83
C ARG A 171 18.90 7.31 4.82
N PHE A 172 19.70 6.90 5.80
CA PHE A 172 19.27 5.93 6.79
C PHE A 172 18.22 6.51 7.74
N LEU A 173 18.40 7.77 8.17
CA LEU A 173 17.38 8.48 8.96
C LEU A 173 16.07 8.64 8.18
N ALA A 174 16.14 9.03 6.90
CA ALA A 174 14.97 9.13 6.04
C ALA A 174 14.26 7.77 5.85
N LYS A 175 15.01 6.66 5.77
CA LYS A 175 14.44 5.31 5.75
C LYS A 175 13.66 5.01 7.02
N ILE A 176 14.21 5.31 8.21
CA ILE A 176 13.52 5.12 9.49
C ILE A 176 12.22 5.94 9.53
N ILE A 177 12.29 7.23 9.20
CA ILE A 177 11.11 8.10 9.18
C ILE A 177 10.06 7.58 8.19
N GLY A 178 10.47 7.15 7.00
CA GLY A 178 9.57 6.57 6.00
C GLY A 178 8.88 5.30 6.48
N THR A 179 9.59 4.44 7.23
CA THR A 179 8.95 3.25 7.84
C THR A 179 7.92 3.63 8.90
N ILE A 180 8.20 4.63 9.73
CA ILE A 180 7.25 5.12 10.75
C ILE A 180 6.02 5.75 10.09
N ASP A 181 6.21 6.53 9.03
CA ASP A 181 5.13 7.12 8.24
C ASP A 181 4.18 6.05 7.70
N SER A 182 4.73 4.91 7.25
CA SER A 182 3.94 3.78 6.77
C SER A 182 3.11 3.10 7.87
N PHE A 183 3.40 3.32 9.16
CA PHE A 183 2.69 2.71 10.28
C PHE A 183 1.51 3.55 10.78
N LYS A 184 1.43 4.83 10.41
CA LYS A 184 0.48 5.82 10.97
C LYS A 184 -0.97 5.36 11.04
N PHE A 185 -1.42 4.62 10.03
CA PHE A 185 -2.81 4.14 10.00
C PHE A 185 -3.08 3.02 11.02
N GLY A 186 -2.12 2.10 11.22
CA GLY A 186 -2.22 1.01 12.19
C GLY A 186 -1.65 1.33 13.57
N CYS A 187 -0.95 2.45 13.71
CA CYS A 187 -0.39 2.96 14.96
C CYS A 187 -0.58 4.49 15.00
N PRO A 188 -1.75 4.97 15.46
CA PRO A 188 -2.07 6.40 15.47
C PRO A 188 -1.15 7.26 16.34
N ILE A 189 -0.45 6.64 17.31
CA ILE A 189 0.54 7.30 18.18
C ILE A 189 1.92 7.43 17.53
N ALA A 190 2.18 6.73 16.42
CA ALA A 190 3.44 6.79 15.68
C ALA A 190 3.94 8.22 15.40
N PRO A 191 3.08 9.19 15.01
CA PRO A 191 3.49 10.57 14.78
C PRO A 191 4.07 11.32 15.97
N LEU A 192 3.79 10.87 17.19
CA LEU A 192 4.34 11.47 18.40
C LEU A 192 5.83 11.12 18.58
N HIS A 193 6.28 10.01 17.98
CA HIS A 193 7.60 9.42 18.20
C HIS A 193 8.50 9.43 16.95
N TYR A 194 8.32 10.39 16.05
CA TYR A 194 9.31 10.66 15.00
C TYR A 194 9.56 12.15 14.72
N ARG A 195 8.93 13.05 15.48
CA ARG A 195 9.07 14.50 15.30
C ARG A 195 10.52 14.93 15.48
N SER A 196 11.22 14.40 16.48
CA SER A 196 12.60 14.77 16.77
C SER A 196 13.54 14.25 15.67
N LEU A 197 13.30 13.02 15.20
CA LEU A 197 13.98 12.45 14.04
C LEU A 197 13.80 13.32 12.78
N GLN A 198 12.58 13.79 12.52
CA GLN A 198 12.28 14.66 11.40
C GLN A 198 12.98 16.02 11.52
N LEU A 199 13.02 16.62 12.72
CA LEU A 199 13.72 17.88 12.95
C LEU A 199 15.22 17.74 12.68
N ASP A 200 15.83 16.65 13.12
CA ASP A 200 17.25 16.40 12.86
C ASP A 200 17.52 16.17 11.37
N LEU A 201 16.62 15.47 10.65
CA LEU A 201 16.70 15.37 9.19
C LEU A 201 16.65 16.76 8.54
N VAL A 202 15.65 17.58 8.88
CA VAL A 202 15.43 18.90 8.26
C VAL A 202 16.59 19.86 8.52
N LYS A 203 17.18 19.87 9.72
CA LYS A 203 18.35 20.71 10.04
C LYS A 203 19.56 20.42 9.15
N HIS A 204 19.69 19.19 8.66
CA HIS A 204 20.81 18.74 7.83
C HIS A 204 20.46 18.72 6.33
N LEU A 205 19.21 19.03 5.95
CA LEU A 205 18.84 19.17 4.55
C LEU A 205 19.35 20.51 4.00
N SER A 206 20.09 20.44 2.89
CA SER A 206 20.45 21.58 2.05
C SER A 206 19.72 21.50 0.71
N PRO A 207 19.78 22.51 -0.18
CA PRO A 207 19.21 22.41 -1.54
C PRO A 207 19.74 21.22 -2.34
N THR A 208 20.97 20.78 -2.05
CA THR A 208 21.63 19.60 -2.65
C THR A 208 22.21 18.75 -1.52
N PRO A 209 21.36 17.97 -0.81
CA PRO A 209 21.80 17.24 0.37
C PRO A 209 22.69 16.05 -0.04
N ASP A 210 23.83 15.90 0.64
CA ASP A 210 24.59 14.66 0.56
C ASP A 210 23.90 13.59 1.40
N TRP A 211 23.09 12.75 0.75
CA TRP A 211 22.36 11.67 1.41
C TRP A 211 23.22 10.67 2.17
N ASN A 212 24.53 10.63 1.90
CA ASN A 212 25.47 9.73 2.58
C ASN A 212 26.21 10.41 3.74
N SER A 213 26.04 11.73 3.94
CA SER A 213 26.64 12.44 5.05
C SER A 213 26.14 11.87 6.37
N LEU A 214 27.08 11.66 7.29
CA LEU A 214 26.78 11.15 8.63
C LEU A 214 26.31 12.28 9.53
N LEU A 215 25.33 11.98 10.38
CA LEU A 215 24.89 12.85 11.46
C LEU A 215 24.83 12.09 12.79
N VAL A 216 24.92 12.87 13.86
CA VAL A 216 24.64 12.43 15.23
C VAL A 216 23.25 12.92 15.58
N LEU A 217 22.42 12.02 16.12
CA LEU A 217 21.06 12.34 16.50
C LEU A 217 21.04 13.16 17.79
N SER A 218 20.02 14.02 17.92
CA SER A 218 19.76 14.74 19.17
C SER A 218 19.30 13.79 20.29
N PRO A 219 19.44 14.16 21.57
CA PRO A 219 18.92 13.37 22.68
C PRO A 219 17.43 13.04 22.55
N SER A 220 16.63 13.98 22.04
CA SER A 220 15.20 13.77 21.78
C SER A 220 14.95 12.76 20.67
N ALA A 221 15.76 12.77 19.61
CA ALA A 221 15.69 11.76 18.55
C ALA A 221 16.09 10.36 19.05
N TYR A 222 17.06 10.25 19.97
CA TYR A 222 17.34 8.98 20.63
C TYR A 222 16.16 8.51 21.48
N SER A 223 15.49 9.40 22.23
CA SER A 223 14.28 9.06 22.98
C SER A 223 13.17 8.51 22.08
N ASP A 224 12.97 9.10 20.90
CA ASP A 224 12.03 8.59 19.89
C ASP A 224 12.42 7.16 19.47
N LEU A 225 13.70 6.91 19.16
CA LEU A 225 14.17 5.56 18.78
C LEU A 225 14.01 4.52 19.89
N PHE A 226 14.28 4.87 21.15
CA PHE A 226 14.10 3.95 22.27
C PHE A 226 12.64 3.56 22.47
N TRP A 227 11.72 4.52 22.34
CA TRP A 227 10.30 4.23 22.40
C TRP A 227 9.89 3.15 21.36
N TRP A 228 10.40 3.25 20.13
CA TRP A 228 10.16 2.26 19.08
C TRP A 228 10.74 0.87 19.36
N LEU A 229 11.74 0.75 20.24
CA LEU A 229 12.28 -0.55 20.65
C LEU A 229 11.38 -1.25 21.67
N GLU A 230 10.66 -0.48 22.48
CA GLU A 230 9.83 -0.99 23.57
C GLU A 230 8.37 -1.23 23.18
N CYS A 231 7.90 -0.62 22.08
CA CYS A 231 6.51 -0.71 21.63
C CYS A 231 6.13 -2.03 20.94
#